data_AF-D6D7S4-F1
#
_entry.id   AF-D6D7S4-F1
#
_cell.length_a   1.000
_cell.length_b   1.000
_cell.length_c   1.000
_cell.angle_alpha   90.00
_cell.angle_beta   90.00
_cell.angle_gamma   90.00
#
_symmetry.space_group_name_H-M   'P 1'
#
loop_
_entity.id
_entity.type
_entity.pdbx_description
1 polymer ?
#
loop_
_entity_poly.entity_id
_entity_poly.type
_entity_poly.pdbx_seq_one_letter_code
_entity_poly.pdbx_strand_id
1 'polypeptide(L)'
;MAAVSLPAQNKSAGINISIWKDICTQPHDSTQTTYVNIGLLSTMNRLNGVGINALGSVVHGDMNGVQITGLANLAGGTMRGVQLAGISNISGDNTVGLSAAGLVNITGDKAQGVVISGLTSIGGDNNSGLMISGFMNVTGNMASGLHFSGVANITGQSFGGLMASGLLNVVGEHMNGLQIAGIANITASKLNGVQVALCNYATKARGLQIGLVNYYKEDMKGFQLGLVNANPDTKVQMMVYGGNATPANIGVRFKNQLFYTILGVGSMYQGLNDKFSASASYRAGLSFPLYKGLSISGDLGYQHIEAFDNKDEVIPKRLYALQARANLEYQFTKKFGIFATGGYGVTRFYNKSSNYDKGAIIEAGIVLF
;
A
#
# COMPACT_ATOMS: atom_id res chain seq x y z
N MET A 1 49.20 -51.80 -27.73
CA MET A 1 47.85 -52.35 -27.51
C MET A 1 46.90 -51.16 -27.45
N ALA A 2 46.15 -50.91 -28.52
CA ALA A 2 45.26 -49.77 -28.63
C ALA A 2 44.05 -49.97 -27.69
N ALA A 3 43.92 -49.15 -26.66
CA ALA A 3 42.70 -49.07 -25.88
C ALA A 3 41.67 -48.32 -26.72
N VAL A 4 40.80 -49.10 -27.36
CA VAL A 4 39.65 -48.60 -28.12
C VAL A 4 38.76 -47.82 -27.17
N SER A 5 38.58 -46.54 -27.47
CA SER A 5 37.51 -45.71 -26.93
C SER A 5 36.16 -46.34 -27.28
N LEU A 6 35.49 -46.93 -26.29
CA LEU A 6 34.06 -47.18 -26.38
C LEU A 6 33.36 -45.82 -26.26
N PRO A 7 32.68 -45.32 -27.31
CA PRO A 7 31.75 -44.22 -27.10
C PRO A 7 30.69 -44.70 -26.11
N ALA A 8 30.50 -43.95 -25.03
CA ALA A 8 29.40 -44.17 -24.11
C ALA A 8 28.12 -44.29 -24.95
N GLN A 9 27.53 -45.50 -24.94
CA GLN A 9 26.29 -45.80 -25.64
C GLN A 9 25.27 -44.72 -25.29
N ASN A 10 24.69 -44.16 -26.35
CA ASN A 10 23.59 -43.22 -26.38
C ASN A 10 22.42 -43.70 -25.49
N LYS A 11 22.46 -43.39 -24.18
CA LYS A 11 21.48 -43.87 -23.19
C LYS A 11 20.28 -42.92 -23.14
N SER A 12 19.33 -43.16 -24.05
CA SER A 12 17.95 -42.65 -24.07
C SER A 12 17.78 -41.17 -23.68
N ALA A 13 18.21 -40.29 -24.57
CA ALA A 13 17.76 -38.91 -24.58
C ALA A 13 16.42 -38.83 -25.33
N GLY A 14 15.41 -38.21 -24.72
CA GLY A 14 14.23 -37.75 -25.47
C GLY A 14 12.95 -37.82 -24.69
N ILE A 15 12.38 -39.01 -24.54
CA ILE A 15 10.96 -39.18 -24.20
C ILE A 15 10.78 -40.04 -22.94
N ASN A 16 10.16 -39.46 -21.92
CA ASN A 16 9.75 -40.15 -20.70
C ASN A 16 8.23 -40.36 -20.69
N ILE A 17 7.79 -41.61 -20.66
CA ILE A 17 6.39 -41.97 -20.42
C ILE A 17 6.31 -42.59 -19.03
N SER A 18 5.55 -41.97 -18.12
CA SER A 18 5.47 -42.38 -16.72
C SER A 18 4.04 -42.62 -16.26
N ILE A 19 3.77 -43.76 -15.62
CA ILE A 19 2.47 -44.06 -15.03
C ILE A 19 2.49 -43.79 -13.52
N TRP A 20 3.61 -44.11 -12.87
CA TRP A 20 3.77 -43.96 -11.44
C TRP A 20 5.24 -43.72 -11.10
N LYS A 21 5.52 -43.41 -9.84
CA LYS A 21 6.89 -43.37 -9.33
C LYS A 21 7.60 -44.69 -9.68
N ASP A 22 8.74 -44.57 -10.34
CA ASP A 22 9.61 -45.69 -10.81
C ASP A 22 9.02 -46.61 -11.90
N ILE A 23 7.83 -46.31 -12.43
CA ILE A 23 7.24 -46.98 -13.60
C ILE A 23 7.30 -46.04 -14.80
N CYS A 24 8.49 -45.92 -15.39
CA CYS A 24 8.78 -44.97 -16.45
C CYS A 24 9.77 -45.51 -17.51
N THR A 25 9.72 -44.96 -18.72
CA THR A 25 10.59 -45.37 -19.84
C THR A 25 12.04 -44.90 -19.71
N GLN A 26 12.32 -43.99 -18.76
CA GLN A 26 13.66 -43.50 -18.46
C GLN A 26 14.08 -43.92 -17.04
N PRO A 27 15.26 -44.54 -16.86
CA PRO A 27 15.77 -44.86 -15.53
C PRO A 27 16.19 -43.58 -14.77
N HIS A 28 16.17 -43.66 -13.45
CA HIS A 28 16.45 -42.54 -12.56
C HIS A 28 17.96 -42.29 -12.41
N ASP A 29 18.62 -41.84 -13.48
CA ASP A 29 20.07 -41.55 -13.50
C ASP A 29 20.32 -40.03 -13.43
N SER A 30 21.25 -39.63 -12.55
CA SER A 30 21.74 -38.25 -12.35
C SER A 30 22.29 -37.57 -13.61
N THR A 31 22.62 -38.33 -14.66
CA THR A 31 23.13 -37.81 -15.94
C THR A 31 22.05 -37.63 -17.00
N GLN A 32 20.84 -38.13 -16.77
CA GLN A 32 19.79 -38.11 -17.78
C GLN A 32 19.05 -36.77 -17.84
N THR A 33 18.77 -36.38 -19.09
CA THR A 33 17.94 -35.22 -19.44
C THR A 33 16.73 -35.71 -20.23
N THR A 34 15.54 -35.31 -19.79
CA THR A 34 14.28 -35.57 -20.47
C THR A 34 13.89 -34.36 -21.32
N TYR A 35 13.51 -34.55 -22.57
CA TYR A 35 13.06 -33.46 -23.46
C TYR A 35 11.54 -33.43 -23.63
N VAL A 36 10.90 -34.59 -23.60
CA VAL A 36 9.45 -34.76 -23.68
C VAL A 36 9.06 -35.69 -22.55
N ASN A 37 8.16 -35.27 -21.67
CA ASN A 37 7.60 -36.12 -20.63
C ASN A 37 6.08 -36.12 -20.72
N ILE A 38 5.48 -37.30 -20.75
CA ILE A 38 4.03 -37.47 -20.68
C ILE A 38 3.72 -38.52 -19.62
N GLY A 39 2.89 -38.20 -18.64
CA GLY A 39 2.61 -39.17 -17.59
C GLY A 39 1.41 -38.87 -16.70
N LEU A 40 1.09 -39.82 -15.83
CA LEU A 40 0.16 -39.57 -14.73
C LEU A 40 0.91 -38.88 -13.58
N LEU A 41 1.98 -39.53 -13.11
CA LEU A 41 2.93 -38.97 -12.15
C LEU A 41 4.35 -39.30 -12.62
N SER A 42 5.16 -38.26 -12.84
CA SER A 42 6.53 -38.43 -13.35
C SER A 42 7.57 -37.99 -12.34
N THR A 43 8.62 -38.80 -12.22
CA THR A 43 9.85 -38.46 -11.50
C THR A 43 11.03 -38.51 -12.47
N MET A 44 11.74 -37.40 -12.63
CA MET A 44 12.90 -37.29 -13.53
C MET A 44 14.03 -36.51 -12.87
N ASN A 45 15.23 -36.61 -13.44
CA ASN A 45 16.39 -35.89 -12.94
C ASN A 45 16.45 -34.44 -13.45
N ARG A 46 16.46 -34.23 -14.79
CA ARG A 46 16.40 -32.91 -15.42
C ARG A 46 15.36 -32.89 -16.53
N LEU A 47 14.63 -31.79 -16.66
CA LEU A 47 13.73 -31.53 -17.78
C LEU A 47 14.32 -30.40 -18.63
N ASN A 48 14.49 -30.63 -19.92
CA ASN A 48 14.92 -29.62 -20.90
C ASN A 48 14.00 -29.66 -22.13
N GLY A 49 12.75 -29.27 -21.96
CA GLY A 49 11.75 -29.32 -23.02
C GLY A 49 10.33 -29.25 -22.45
N VAL A 50 9.45 -30.18 -22.82
CA VAL A 50 8.03 -30.15 -22.45
C VAL A 50 7.66 -31.36 -21.58
N GLY A 51 7.08 -31.10 -20.41
CA GLY A 51 6.52 -32.12 -19.53
C GLY A 51 5.04 -31.87 -19.25
N ILE A 52 4.18 -32.82 -19.59
CA ILE A 52 2.74 -32.77 -19.30
C ILE A 52 2.41 -33.98 -18.42
N ASN A 53 1.83 -33.75 -17.24
CA ASN A 53 1.33 -34.84 -16.42
C ASN A 53 -0.09 -34.60 -15.89
N ALA A 54 -0.85 -35.67 -15.76
CA ALA A 54 -2.23 -35.55 -15.25
C ALA A 54 -2.27 -35.20 -13.76
N LEU A 55 -1.35 -35.72 -12.94
CA LEU A 55 -1.32 -35.47 -11.48
C LEU A 55 -0.12 -34.62 -11.08
N GLY A 56 1.11 -35.11 -11.30
CA GLY A 56 2.28 -34.42 -10.75
C GLY A 56 3.59 -34.73 -11.45
N SER A 57 4.56 -33.86 -11.23
CA SER A 57 5.89 -33.97 -11.83
C SER A 57 6.97 -33.49 -10.88
N VAL A 58 7.94 -34.36 -10.60
CA VAL A 58 9.11 -34.09 -9.77
C VAL A 58 10.36 -34.14 -10.64
N VAL A 59 11.02 -33.01 -10.80
CA VAL A 59 12.33 -32.85 -11.43
C VAL A 59 13.33 -32.61 -10.30
N HIS A 60 14.31 -33.50 -10.10
CA HIS A 60 15.23 -33.39 -8.95
C HIS A 60 16.25 -32.26 -9.11
N GLY A 61 16.68 -31.99 -10.34
CA GLY A 61 17.56 -30.89 -10.70
C GLY A 61 16.80 -29.75 -11.37
N ASP A 62 17.37 -29.23 -12.46
CA ASP A 62 16.83 -28.08 -13.17
C ASP A 62 15.70 -28.47 -14.13
N MET A 63 14.70 -27.58 -14.21
CA MET A 63 13.65 -27.59 -15.21
C MET A 63 13.91 -26.43 -16.18
N ASN A 64 14.05 -26.72 -17.47
CA ASN A 64 14.16 -25.75 -18.55
C ASN A 64 13.07 -26.07 -19.59
N GLY A 65 12.15 -25.14 -19.85
CA GLY A 65 11.08 -25.30 -20.84
C GLY A 65 9.69 -25.16 -20.24
N VAL A 66 8.80 -26.13 -20.47
CA VAL A 66 7.39 -26.07 -20.09
C VAL A 66 7.01 -27.30 -19.27
N GLN A 67 6.35 -27.09 -18.12
CA GLN A 67 5.85 -28.17 -17.27
C GLN A 67 4.42 -27.86 -16.84
N ILE A 68 3.49 -28.74 -17.21
CA ILE A 68 2.06 -28.59 -16.95
C ILE A 68 1.57 -29.81 -16.19
N THR A 69 0.96 -29.59 -15.03
CA THR A 69 0.40 -30.68 -14.21
C THR A 69 -0.98 -30.38 -13.66
N GLY A 70 -1.78 -31.42 -13.44
CA GLY A 70 -3.10 -31.25 -12.84
C GLY A 70 -3.05 -30.84 -11.37
N LEU A 71 -2.07 -31.34 -10.59
CA LEU A 71 -1.94 -31.01 -9.16
C LEU A 71 -0.67 -30.23 -8.86
N ALA A 72 0.52 -30.81 -9.08
CA ALA A 72 1.76 -30.21 -8.58
C ALA A 72 2.99 -30.39 -9.46
N ASN A 73 3.79 -29.32 -9.59
CA ASN A 73 5.14 -29.33 -10.13
C ASN A 73 6.15 -29.10 -9.01
N LEU A 74 7.23 -29.88 -9.00
CA LEU A 74 8.38 -29.67 -8.14
C LEU A 74 9.65 -29.72 -9.00
N ALA A 75 10.43 -28.64 -8.99
CA ALA A 75 11.79 -28.59 -9.49
C ALA A 75 12.73 -28.43 -8.29
N GLY A 76 13.59 -29.42 -8.03
CA GLY A 76 14.52 -29.39 -6.90
C GLY A 76 15.62 -28.36 -7.07
N GLY A 77 15.96 -28.01 -8.32
CA GLY A 77 16.89 -26.93 -8.66
C GLY A 77 16.18 -25.69 -9.20
N THR A 78 16.74 -25.14 -10.27
CA THR A 78 16.22 -23.93 -10.93
C THR A 78 15.17 -24.26 -11.98
N MET A 79 14.04 -23.57 -11.93
CA MET A 79 13.05 -23.52 -13.00
C MET A 79 13.35 -22.36 -13.96
N ARG A 80 13.41 -22.64 -15.26
CA ARG A 80 13.49 -21.67 -16.35
C ARG A 80 12.43 -21.95 -17.41
N GLY A 81 11.47 -21.05 -17.57
CA GLY A 81 10.42 -21.17 -18.58
C GLY A 81 9.03 -21.04 -17.98
N VAL A 82 8.18 -22.07 -18.14
CA VAL A 82 6.77 -22.04 -17.75
C VAL A 82 6.40 -23.25 -16.87
N GLN A 83 5.93 -23.01 -15.65
CA GLN A 83 5.28 -24.03 -14.81
C GLN A 83 3.82 -23.68 -14.56
N LEU A 84 2.93 -24.64 -14.84
CA LEU A 84 1.49 -24.55 -14.57
C LEU A 84 1.05 -25.75 -13.74
N ALA A 85 0.38 -25.50 -12.61
CA ALA A 85 -0.16 -26.55 -11.74
C ALA A 85 -1.53 -26.17 -11.17
N GLY A 86 -2.43 -27.14 -11.01
CA GLY A 86 -3.75 -26.89 -10.41
C GLY A 86 -3.69 -26.57 -8.91
N ILE A 87 -2.67 -27.04 -8.18
CA ILE A 87 -2.50 -26.78 -6.74
C ILE A 87 -1.22 -25.97 -6.49
N SER A 88 -0.06 -26.51 -6.86
CA SER A 88 1.22 -25.90 -6.45
C SER A 88 2.38 -26.06 -7.43
N ASN A 89 3.17 -25.01 -7.60
CA ASN A 89 4.53 -25.12 -8.15
C ASN A 89 5.57 -24.84 -7.06
N ILE A 90 6.62 -25.65 -7.00
CA ILE A 90 7.74 -25.51 -6.08
C ILE A 90 9.04 -25.52 -6.89
N SER A 91 9.87 -24.50 -6.70
CA SER A 91 11.25 -24.44 -7.22
C SER A 91 12.22 -24.30 -6.05
N GLY A 92 13.16 -25.23 -5.93
CA GLY A 92 14.11 -25.29 -4.81
C GLY A 92 15.09 -24.13 -4.81
N ASP A 93 15.55 -23.69 -5.98
CA ASP A 93 16.48 -22.56 -6.11
C ASP A 93 15.78 -21.34 -6.71
N ASN A 94 15.82 -21.20 -8.04
CA ASN A 94 15.35 -20.02 -8.73
C ASN A 94 14.15 -20.33 -9.61
N THR A 95 13.25 -19.36 -9.78
CA THR A 95 12.16 -19.36 -10.75
C THR A 95 12.42 -18.25 -11.75
N VAL A 96 12.71 -18.58 -13.01
CA VAL A 96 12.96 -17.61 -14.09
C VAL A 96 11.93 -17.82 -15.20
N GLY A 97 10.95 -16.92 -15.30
CA GLY A 97 9.87 -17.02 -16.30
C GLY A 97 8.49 -16.91 -15.69
N LEU A 98 7.57 -17.81 -16.05
CA LEU A 98 6.18 -17.83 -15.60
C LEU A 98 5.93 -19.03 -14.68
N SER A 99 5.45 -18.79 -13.46
CA SER A 99 4.96 -19.83 -12.55
C SER A 99 3.53 -19.52 -12.16
N ALA A 100 2.56 -20.36 -12.55
CA ALA A 100 1.16 -20.19 -12.19
C ALA A 100 0.60 -21.43 -11.49
N ALA A 101 0.04 -21.24 -10.30
CA ALA A 101 -0.54 -22.29 -9.49
C ALA A 101 -1.94 -21.93 -9.01
N GLY A 102 -2.85 -22.91 -8.93
CA GLY A 102 -4.19 -22.66 -8.42
C GLY A 102 -4.22 -22.25 -6.95
N LEU A 103 -3.29 -22.71 -6.10
CA LEU A 103 -3.22 -22.30 -4.70
C LEU A 103 -1.88 -21.65 -4.33
N VAL A 104 -0.75 -22.34 -4.52
CA VAL A 104 0.53 -21.93 -3.91
C VAL A 104 1.70 -21.98 -4.89
N ASN A 105 2.51 -20.93 -4.95
CA ASN A 105 3.83 -20.95 -5.58
C ASN A 105 4.93 -20.76 -4.54
N ILE A 106 5.99 -21.56 -4.61
CA ILE A 106 7.17 -21.45 -3.73
C ILE A 106 8.43 -21.39 -4.58
N THR A 107 9.30 -20.41 -4.30
CA THR A 107 10.65 -20.29 -4.87
C THR A 107 11.66 -20.11 -3.74
N GLY A 108 12.70 -20.94 -3.69
CA GLY A 108 13.61 -20.98 -2.54
C GLY A 108 14.60 -19.82 -2.41
N ASP A 109 15.13 -19.31 -3.52
CA ASP A 109 16.12 -18.21 -3.55
C ASP A 109 15.59 -17.02 -4.37
N LYS A 110 15.54 -17.12 -5.71
CA LYS A 110 15.19 -15.96 -6.56
C LYS A 110 14.03 -16.20 -7.51
N ALA A 111 13.02 -15.34 -7.46
CA ALA A 111 11.95 -15.33 -8.45
C ALA A 111 12.11 -14.15 -9.43
N GLN A 112 12.46 -14.43 -10.69
CA GLN A 112 12.58 -13.44 -11.75
C GLN A 112 11.53 -13.69 -12.85
N GLY A 113 10.51 -12.85 -12.94
CA GLY A 113 9.46 -12.97 -13.95
C GLY A 113 8.05 -12.78 -13.40
N VAL A 114 7.14 -13.70 -13.71
CA VAL A 114 5.72 -13.62 -13.35
C VAL A 114 5.34 -14.82 -12.48
N VAL A 115 4.88 -14.57 -11.27
CA VAL A 115 4.41 -15.58 -10.33
C VAL A 115 2.95 -15.30 -9.98
N ILE A 116 2.06 -16.24 -10.30
CA ILE A 116 0.61 -16.10 -10.09
C ILE A 116 0.11 -17.26 -9.24
N SER A 117 -0.48 -16.98 -8.09
CA SER A 117 -1.10 -18.01 -7.25
C SER A 117 -2.55 -17.65 -6.91
N GLY A 118 -3.43 -18.64 -6.76
CA GLY A 118 -4.79 -18.34 -6.28
C GLY A 118 -4.82 -17.95 -4.80
N LEU A 119 -3.87 -18.41 -3.97
CA LEU A 119 -3.79 -18.05 -2.55
C LEU A 119 -2.47 -17.38 -2.19
N THR A 120 -1.35 -18.09 -2.23
CA THR A 120 -0.09 -17.58 -1.67
C THR A 120 1.11 -17.81 -2.57
N SER A 121 1.89 -16.75 -2.79
CA SER A 121 3.21 -16.85 -3.41
C SER A 121 4.29 -16.54 -2.38
N ILE A 122 5.24 -17.45 -2.22
CA ILE A 122 6.42 -17.31 -1.37
C ILE A 122 7.64 -17.30 -2.28
N GLY A 123 8.41 -16.22 -2.26
CA GLY A 123 9.76 -16.20 -2.81
C GLY A 123 10.78 -15.98 -1.71
N GLY A 124 11.95 -16.60 -1.86
CA GLY A 124 13.06 -16.54 -0.92
C GLY A 124 13.70 -15.15 -0.82
N ASP A 125 14.98 -15.07 -1.12
CA ASP A 125 15.79 -13.90 -0.86
C ASP A 125 15.48 -12.75 -1.82
N ASN A 126 15.46 -13.00 -3.14
CA ASN A 126 15.42 -11.91 -4.13
C ASN A 126 14.34 -12.12 -5.20
N ASN A 127 13.30 -11.29 -5.19
CA ASN A 127 12.24 -11.33 -6.19
C ASN A 127 12.28 -10.11 -7.11
N SER A 128 12.21 -10.32 -8.41
CA SER A 128 12.17 -9.26 -9.41
C SER A 128 11.13 -9.55 -10.49
N GLY A 129 10.02 -8.84 -10.48
CA GLY A 129 9.00 -8.94 -11.52
C GLY A 129 7.58 -8.71 -11.00
N LEU A 130 6.63 -9.51 -11.49
CA LEU A 130 5.22 -9.43 -11.15
C LEU A 130 4.84 -10.62 -10.26
N MET A 131 4.32 -10.34 -9.07
CA MET A 131 3.78 -11.34 -8.16
C MET A 131 2.30 -11.05 -7.88
N ILE A 132 1.42 -11.98 -8.18
CA ILE A 132 -0.04 -11.86 -7.97
C ILE A 132 -0.51 -13.04 -7.14
N SER A 133 -1.19 -12.76 -6.03
CA SER A 133 -1.81 -13.79 -5.20
C SER A 133 -3.19 -13.40 -4.69
N GLY A 134 -4.12 -14.35 -4.59
CA GLY A 134 -5.45 -14.05 -4.05
C GLY A 134 -5.45 -13.71 -2.55
N PHE A 135 -4.51 -14.25 -1.77
CA PHE A 135 -4.38 -13.98 -0.33
C PHE A 135 -3.11 -13.18 -0.02
N MET A 136 -1.92 -13.77 -0.16
CA MET A 136 -0.67 -13.14 0.27
C MET A 136 0.51 -13.34 -0.68
N ASN A 137 1.40 -12.35 -0.70
CA ASN A 137 2.74 -12.45 -1.27
C ASN A 137 3.79 -12.26 -0.17
N VAL A 138 4.76 -13.16 -0.08
CA VAL A 138 5.84 -13.10 0.91
C VAL A 138 7.19 -13.14 0.20
N THR A 139 8.07 -12.20 0.53
CA THR A 139 9.48 -12.16 0.09
C THR A 139 10.41 -12.04 1.30
N GLY A 140 11.42 -12.90 1.36
CA GLY A 140 12.39 -12.97 2.46
C GLY A 140 13.22 -11.70 2.63
N ASN A 141 13.97 -11.30 1.59
CA ASN A 141 14.86 -10.13 1.69
C ASN A 141 14.41 -8.98 0.78
N MET A 142 14.79 -9.03 -0.49
CA MET A 142 14.63 -7.93 -1.43
C MET A 142 13.57 -8.29 -2.48
N ALA A 143 12.65 -7.36 -2.75
CA ALA A 143 11.70 -7.50 -3.85
C ALA A 143 11.67 -6.24 -4.71
N SER A 144 11.52 -6.40 -6.02
CA SER A 144 11.32 -5.30 -6.94
C SER A 144 10.31 -5.61 -8.04
N GLY A 145 9.56 -4.61 -8.47
CA GLY A 145 8.54 -4.73 -9.51
C GLY A 145 7.13 -4.47 -8.98
N LEU A 146 6.19 -5.37 -9.28
CA LEU A 146 4.76 -5.20 -8.99
C LEU A 146 4.24 -6.37 -8.15
N HIS A 147 3.77 -6.09 -6.94
CA HIS A 147 3.20 -7.12 -6.04
C HIS A 147 1.74 -6.79 -5.75
N PHE A 148 0.83 -7.68 -6.16
CA PHE A 148 -0.62 -7.57 -5.94
C PHE A 148 -1.12 -8.74 -5.10
N SER A 149 -1.82 -8.44 -4.00
CA SER A 149 -2.40 -9.46 -3.12
C SER A 149 -3.82 -9.09 -2.71
N GLY A 150 -4.71 -10.06 -2.49
CA GLY A 150 -6.02 -9.75 -1.92
C GLY A 150 -5.96 -9.27 -0.46
N VAL A 151 -5.03 -9.79 0.35
CA VAL A 151 -4.94 -9.45 1.78
C VAL A 151 -3.65 -8.72 2.11
N ALA A 152 -2.49 -9.34 1.90
CA ALA A 152 -1.23 -8.74 2.32
C ALA A 152 -0.01 -9.04 1.44
N ASN A 153 0.85 -8.03 1.29
CA ASN A 153 2.18 -8.18 0.74
C ASN A 153 3.22 -7.94 1.85
N ILE A 154 4.18 -8.84 2.00
CA ILE A 154 5.23 -8.77 3.03
C ILE A 154 6.61 -8.93 2.39
N THR A 155 7.51 -8.00 2.66
CA THR A 155 8.91 -8.04 2.25
C THR A 155 9.80 -7.82 3.47
N GLY A 156 10.67 -8.78 3.79
CA GLY A 156 11.44 -8.75 5.03
C GLY A 156 12.50 -7.65 5.12
N GLN A 157 13.09 -7.21 3.99
CA GLN A 157 14.01 -6.08 3.95
C GLN A 157 13.50 -4.97 3.04
N SER A 158 14.00 -4.88 1.81
CA SER A 158 13.81 -3.73 0.93
C SER A 158 12.89 -4.04 -0.24
N PHE A 159 11.96 -3.13 -0.54
CA PHE A 159 11.06 -3.24 -1.69
C PHE A 159 11.22 -2.05 -2.65
N GLY A 160 11.29 -2.32 -3.96
CA GLY A 160 11.38 -1.31 -5.01
C GLY A 160 10.30 -1.47 -6.08
N GLY A 161 9.33 -0.54 -6.17
CA GLY A 161 8.29 -0.58 -7.19
C GLY A 161 6.89 -0.30 -6.64
N LEU A 162 5.89 -1.06 -7.09
CA LEU A 162 4.49 -0.91 -6.66
C LEU A 162 4.05 -2.13 -5.87
N MET A 163 3.50 -1.89 -4.68
CA MET A 163 2.89 -2.90 -3.84
C MET A 163 1.44 -2.50 -3.56
N ALA A 164 0.49 -3.38 -3.90
CA ALA A 164 -0.94 -3.13 -3.71
C ALA A 164 -1.64 -4.33 -3.05
N SER A 165 -2.38 -4.06 -1.98
CA SER A 165 -3.13 -5.08 -1.25
C SER A 165 -4.48 -4.60 -0.78
N GLY A 166 -5.38 -5.55 -0.48
CA GLY A 166 -6.67 -5.21 0.11
C GLY A 166 -6.52 -4.68 1.54
N LEU A 167 -5.64 -5.25 2.38
CA LEU A 167 -5.53 -4.86 3.79
C LEU A 167 -4.17 -4.26 4.15
N LEU A 168 -3.07 -4.99 3.93
CA LEU A 168 -1.77 -4.67 4.54
C LEU A 168 -0.59 -4.75 3.56
N ASN A 169 0.33 -3.80 3.64
CA ASN A 169 1.63 -3.88 3.00
C ASN A 169 2.72 -3.63 4.03
N VAL A 170 3.69 -4.54 4.13
CA VAL A 170 4.77 -4.46 5.13
C VAL A 170 6.13 -4.59 4.45
N VAL A 171 7.01 -3.62 4.73
CA VAL A 171 8.41 -3.61 4.28
C VAL A 171 9.31 -3.39 5.50
N GLY A 172 10.16 -4.38 5.80
CA GLY A 172 10.96 -4.39 7.03
C GLY A 172 12.06 -3.33 7.09
N GLU A 173 12.55 -2.84 5.95
CA GLU A 173 13.59 -1.81 5.89
C GLU A 173 13.18 -0.65 4.98
N HIS A 174 13.55 -0.71 3.70
CA HIS A 174 13.46 0.42 2.78
C HIS A 174 12.41 0.18 1.69
N MET A 175 11.43 1.08 1.61
CA MET A 175 10.46 1.11 0.53
C MET A 175 10.81 2.22 -0.46
N ASN A 176 11.04 1.88 -1.73
CA ASN A 176 11.23 2.83 -2.82
C ASN A 176 10.10 2.66 -3.85
N GLY A 177 9.15 3.59 -3.92
CA GLY A 177 8.03 3.53 -4.88
C GLY A 177 6.67 3.76 -4.23
N LEU A 178 5.66 2.95 -4.59
CA LEU A 178 4.26 3.16 -4.23
C LEU A 178 3.71 1.98 -3.41
N GLN A 179 3.15 2.24 -2.24
CA GLN A 179 2.39 1.27 -1.45
C GLN A 179 0.92 1.69 -1.35
N ILE A 180 0.01 0.80 -1.72
CA ILE A 180 -1.43 1.01 -1.64
C ILE A 180 -2.05 -0.14 -0.84
N ALA A 181 -2.71 0.17 0.26
CA ALA A 181 -3.40 -0.81 1.08
C ALA A 181 -4.74 -0.26 1.54
N GLY A 182 -5.74 -1.11 1.76
CA GLY A 182 -7.01 -0.65 2.33
C GLY A 182 -6.88 -0.23 3.79
N ILE A 183 -6.11 -0.94 4.61
CA ILE A 183 -5.97 -0.65 6.05
C ILE A 183 -4.64 0.03 6.35
N ALA A 184 -3.51 -0.63 6.09
CA ALA A 184 -2.22 -0.08 6.50
C ALA A 184 -1.04 -0.36 5.57
N ASN A 185 -0.19 0.65 5.42
CA ASN A 185 1.15 0.52 4.86
C ASN A 185 2.19 0.76 5.96
N ILE A 186 3.15 -0.16 6.12
CA ILE A 186 4.19 -0.10 7.15
C ILE A 186 5.56 -0.21 6.49
N THR A 187 6.42 0.78 6.74
CA THR A 187 7.84 0.76 6.36
C THR A 187 8.71 0.99 7.60
N ALA A 188 9.47 -0.02 8.03
CA ALA A 188 10.14 0.03 9.33
C ALA A 188 11.37 0.95 9.36
N SER A 189 12.03 1.25 8.23
CA SER A 189 13.19 2.14 8.18
C SER A 189 12.97 3.39 7.34
N LYS A 190 12.93 3.29 6.01
CA LYS A 190 12.86 4.48 5.14
C LYS A 190 11.92 4.29 3.96
N LEU A 191 10.95 5.18 3.83
CA LEU A 191 10.11 5.34 2.66
C LEU A 191 10.68 6.43 1.74
N ASN A 192 10.93 6.10 0.47
CA ASN A 192 11.14 7.05 -0.61
C ASN A 192 10.03 6.85 -1.67
N GLY A 193 8.97 7.63 -1.61
CA GLY A 193 7.84 7.52 -2.53
C GLY A 193 6.49 7.81 -1.89
N VAL A 194 5.47 7.02 -2.21
CA VAL A 194 4.08 7.29 -1.84
C VAL A 194 3.46 6.13 -1.07
N GLN A 195 2.75 6.43 0.02
CA GLN A 195 1.90 5.47 0.74
C GLN A 195 0.44 5.96 0.72
N VAL A 196 -0.48 5.07 0.38
CA VAL A 196 -1.94 5.32 0.39
C VAL A 196 -2.64 4.20 1.14
N ALA A 197 -3.18 4.51 2.32
CA ALA A 197 -3.98 3.60 3.15
C ALA A 197 -4.69 4.37 4.25
N LEU A 198 -5.63 3.77 4.99
CA LEU A 198 -6.22 4.42 6.16
C LEU A 198 -5.14 4.78 7.21
N CYS A 199 -4.16 3.91 7.42
CA CYS A 199 -3.05 4.10 8.34
C CYS A 199 -1.70 3.94 7.62
N ASN A 200 -0.88 4.98 7.58
CA ASN A 200 0.46 4.90 7.01
C ASN A 200 1.52 5.11 8.11
N TYR A 201 2.50 4.20 8.16
CA TYR A 201 3.63 4.26 9.07
C TYR A 201 4.96 4.21 8.31
N ALA A 202 5.86 5.13 8.63
CA ALA A 202 7.26 5.06 8.19
C ALA A 202 8.20 5.64 9.25
N THR A 203 9.36 5.01 9.54
CA THR A 203 10.31 5.61 10.49
C THR A 203 10.92 6.90 9.92
N LYS A 204 11.42 6.87 8.68
CA LYS A 204 11.78 8.05 7.87
C LYS A 204 10.96 8.05 6.60
N ALA A 205 10.45 9.20 6.20
CA ALA A 205 9.69 9.33 4.97
C ALA A 205 10.23 10.46 4.08
N ARG A 206 10.32 10.18 2.79
CA ARG A 206 10.62 11.16 1.73
C ARG A 206 9.61 10.97 0.61
N GLY A 207 8.62 11.84 0.54
CA GLY A 207 7.56 11.77 -0.47
C GLY A 207 6.17 12.06 0.10
N LEU A 208 5.19 11.20 -0.15
CA LEU A 208 3.78 11.48 0.13
C LEU A 208 3.14 10.35 0.96
N GLN A 209 2.39 10.71 2.01
CA GLN A 209 1.52 9.78 2.71
C GLN A 209 0.08 10.30 2.65
N ILE A 210 -0.85 9.49 2.16
CA ILE A 210 -2.28 9.82 2.08
C ILE A 210 -3.06 8.78 2.89
N GLY A 211 -3.79 9.24 3.90
CA GLY A 211 -4.54 8.34 4.77
C GLY A 211 -5.43 9.05 5.77
N LEU A 212 -6.13 8.31 6.62
CA LEU A 212 -6.79 8.93 7.78
C LEU A 212 -5.75 9.28 8.84
N VAL A 213 -4.80 8.38 9.07
CA VAL A 213 -3.71 8.53 10.03
C VAL A 213 -2.39 8.33 9.30
N ASN A 214 -1.57 9.37 9.27
CA ASN A 214 -0.20 9.28 8.78
C ASN A 214 0.76 9.49 9.95
N TYR A 215 1.68 8.57 10.15
CA TYR A 215 2.68 8.63 11.21
C TYR A 215 4.09 8.48 10.65
N TYR A 216 5.00 9.35 11.13
CA TYR A 216 6.43 9.11 11.02
C TYR A 216 7.17 9.29 12.34
N LYS A 217 8.28 8.57 12.51
CA LYS A 217 9.01 8.55 13.79
C LYS A 217 10.17 9.54 13.87
N GLU A 218 11.01 9.63 12.85
CA GLU A 218 12.26 10.40 12.92
C GLU A 218 12.23 11.64 12.04
N ASP A 219 12.06 11.48 10.73
CA ASP A 219 12.17 12.58 9.77
C ASP A 219 11.17 12.40 8.62
N MET A 220 10.59 13.52 8.16
CA MET A 220 9.69 13.56 7.01
C MET A 220 10.07 14.70 6.07
N LYS A 221 10.58 14.31 4.89
CA LYS A 221 10.88 15.19 3.76
C LYS A 221 9.81 15.04 2.69
N GLY A 222 8.66 15.65 2.92
CA GLY A 222 7.55 15.56 1.98
C GLY A 222 6.21 16.02 2.54
N PHE A 223 5.13 15.47 2.01
CA PHE A 223 3.76 15.85 2.33
C PHE A 223 2.99 14.71 3.01
N GLN A 224 2.20 15.03 4.03
CA GLN A 224 1.23 14.11 4.62
C GLN A 224 -0.16 14.73 4.47
N LEU A 225 -1.08 13.97 3.89
CA LEU A 225 -2.46 14.34 3.77
C LEU A 225 -3.31 13.33 4.52
N GLY A 226 -3.81 13.73 5.67
CA GLY A 226 -4.72 12.90 6.44
C GLY A 226 -5.40 13.63 7.57
N LEU A 227 -6.46 13.01 8.10
CA LEU A 227 -7.24 13.56 9.22
C LEU A 227 -6.30 13.89 10.39
N VAL A 228 -5.41 12.94 10.70
CA VAL A 228 -4.38 13.03 11.72
C VAL A 228 -3.02 12.80 11.07
N ASN A 229 -2.15 13.82 11.12
CA ASN A 229 -0.76 13.71 10.69
C ASN A 229 0.13 13.86 11.91
N ALA A 230 0.60 12.73 12.44
CA ALA A 230 1.32 12.67 13.70
C ALA A 230 2.82 12.35 13.50
N ASN A 231 3.64 12.92 14.37
CA ASN A 231 5.05 12.63 14.57
C ASN A 231 5.42 13.01 16.01
N PRO A 232 6.61 12.62 16.51
CA PRO A 232 7.04 12.97 17.87
C PRO A 232 7.08 14.48 18.18
N ASP A 233 7.19 15.33 17.16
CA ASP A 233 7.23 16.80 17.29
C ASP A 233 5.87 17.47 17.02
N THR A 234 4.80 16.70 16.79
CA THR A 234 3.46 17.26 16.50
C THR A 234 2.96 18.03 17.70
N LYS A 235 2.69 19.33 17.50
CA LYS A 235 2.09 20.19 18.51
C LYS A 235 0.57 20.13 18.38
N VAL A 236 -0.08 19.65 19.42
CA VAL A 236 -1.54 19.68 19.55
C VAL A 236 -1.93 20.99 20.18
N GLN A 237 -2.62 21.85 19.43
CA GLN A 237 -3.00 23.19 19.88
C GLN A 237 -4.53 23.28 19.95
N MET A 238 -5.05 23.76 21.07
CA MET A 238 -6.47 24.09 21.17
C MET A 238 -6.71 25.50 20.64
N MET A 239 -7.81 25.70 19.92
CA MET A 239 -8.16 26.96 19.30
C MET A 239 -9.60 27.33 19.68
N VAL A 240 -9.79 28.60 20.05
CA VAL A 240 -11.11 29.17 20.24
C VAL A 240 -11.19 30.42 19.38
N TYR A 241 -12.18 30.49 18.49
CA TYR A 241 -12.27 31.56 17.51
C TYR A 241 -13.70 31.84 17.08
N GLY A 242 -13.94 33.09 16.71
CA GLY A 242 -15.22 33.56 16.23
C GLY A 242 -15.02 34.48 15.04
N GLY A 243 -16.04 34.58 14.21
CA GLY A 243 -16.03 35.44 13.04
C GLY A 243 -17.40 35.67 12.46
N ASN A 244 -17.42 36.29 11.29
CA ASN A 244 -18.66 36.64 10.59
C ASN A 244 -19.43 35.41 10.06
N ALA A 245 -18.73 34.32 9.71
CA ALA A 245 -19.35 33.10 9.20
C ALA A 245 -19.83 32.16 10.31
N THR A 246 -19.14 32.15 11.45
CA THR A 246 -19.48 31.34 12.63
C THR A 246 -19.11 32.10 13.91
N PRO A 247 -20.08 32.45 14.77
CA PRO A 247 -19.83 33.28 15.94
C PRO A 247 -18.89 32.65 16.98
N ALA A 248 -18.94 31.32 17.13
CA ALA A 248 -18.10 30.61 18.11
C ALA A 248 -17.72 29.21 17.59
N ASN A 249 -16.42 28.93 17.61
CA ASN A 249 -15.83 27.65 17.24
C ASN A 249 -14.77 27.24 18.25
N ILE A 250 -14.66 25.93 18.43
CA ILE A 250 -13.59 25.27 19.16
C ILE A 250 -12.93 24.32 18.17
N GLY A 251 -11.60 24.35 18.09
CA GLY A 251 -10.86 23.44 17.23
C GLY A 251 -9.61 22.88 17.88
N VAL A 252 -9.22 21.68 17.45
CA VAL A 252 -7.94 21.07 17.76
C VAL A 252 -7.11 21.10 16.48
N ARG A 253 -5.95 21.74 16.57
CA ARG A 253 -4.98 21.82 15.48
C ARG A 253 -3.82 20.88 15.76
N PHE A 254 -3.53 20.00 14.81
CA PHE A 254 -2.33 19.16 14.80
C PHE A 254 -1.30 19.84 13.90
N LYS A 255 -0.33 20.54 14.49
CA LYS A 255 0.68 21.33 13.77
C LYS A 255 2.04 20.62 13.75
N ASN A 256 2.53 20.39 12.54
CA ASN A 256 3.88 19.90 12.25
C ASN A 256 4.77 21.08 11.80
N GLN A 257 6.01 20.81 11.36
CA GLN A 257 6.95 21.89 10.98
C GLN A 257 6.41 22.82 9.88
N LEU A 258 5.76 22.27 8.86
CA LEU A 258 5.22 23.01 7.71
C LEU A 258 3.70 22.88 7.56
N PHE A 259 3.13 21.75 7.98
CA PHE A 259 1.73 21.40 7.73
C PHE A 259 0.92 21.42 9.01
N TYR A 260 -0.37 21.71 8.90
CA TYR A 260 -1.30 21.48 9.99
C TYR A 260 -2.67 21.04 9.49
N THR A 261 -3.37 20.30 10.33
CA THR A 261 -4.80 20.03 10.18
C THR A 261 -5.58 20.59 11.36
N ILE A 262 -6.81 21.04 11.11
CA ILE A 262 -7.73 21.51 12.15
C ILE A 262 -8.99 20.67 12.08
N LEU A 263 -9.34 20.08 13.21
CA LEU A 263 -10.66 19.53 13.47
C LEU A 263 -11.41 20.52 14.35
N GLY A 264 -12.47 21.12 13.82
CA GLY A 264 -13.26 22.13 14.52
C GLY A 264 -14.70 21.72 14.68
N VAL A 265 -15.29 22.09 15.81
CA VAL A 265 -16.74 22.10 16.02
C VAL A 265 -17.18 23.51 16.36
N GLY A 266 -18.32 23.93 15.85
CA GLY A 266 -18.83 25.28 16.07
C GLY A 266 -20.33 25.36 15.90
N SER A 267 -20.90 26.48 16.31
CA SER A 267 -22.32 26.78 16.08
C SER A 267 -22.45 28.00 15.19
N MET A 268 -23.41 27.97 14.26
CA MET A 268 -23.68 29.08 13.34
C MET A 268 -24.61 30.13 13.97
N TYR A 269 -25.36 29.79 15.03
CA TYR A 269 -26.36 30.68 15.65
C TYR A 269 -26.18 30.79 17.17
N GLN A 270 -26.31 32.02 17.69
CA GLN A 270 -26.08 32.37 19.11
C GLN A 270 -27.29 32.16 20.04
N GLY A 271 -28.39 31.55 19.59
CA GLY A 271 -29.63 31.44 20.37
C GLY A 271 -29.85 30.08 21.03
N LEU A 272 -30.04 30.03 22.35
CA LEU A 272 -30.61 28.89 23.10
C LEU A 272 -32.14 28.74 22.91
N ASN A 273 -32.74 29.47 21.96
CA ASN A 273 -34.16 29.34 21.59
C ASN A 273 -34.28 28.57 20.27
N ASP A 274 -34.93 27.41 20.30
CA ASP A 274 -35.54 26.58 19.24
C ASP A 274 -34.81 26.39 17.87
N LYS A 275 -33.60 26.94 17.67
CA LYS A 275 -32.84 26.92 16.41
C LYS A 275 -31.38 26.56 16.64
N PHE A 276 -31.15 25.40 17.25
CA PHE A 276 -29.81 24.90 17.50
C PHE A 276 -29.16 24.39 16.19
N SER A 277 -27.99 24.92 15.84
CA SER A 277 -27.17 24.40 14.75
C SER A 277 -25.81 23.94 15.25
N ALA A 278 -25.39 22.78 14.79
CA ALA A 278 -24.04 22.26 15.02
C ALA A 278 -23.30 22.17 13.69
N SER A 279 -22.02 22.48 13.72
CA SER A 279 -21.15 22.34 12.56
C SER A 279 -19.86 21.61 12.93
N ALA A 280 -19.42 20.75 12.03
CA ALA A 280 -18.14 20.07 12.09
C ALA A 280 -17.29 20.54 10.92
N SER A 281 -16.03 20.85 11.16
CA SER A 281 -15.09 21.34 10.15
C SER A 281 -13.79 20.55 10.15
N TYR A 282 -13.30 20.27 8.95
CA TYR A 282 -11.99 19.70 8.71
C TYR A 282 -11.22 20.61 7.78
N ARG A 283 -9.98 20.95 8.15
CA ARG A 283 -9.15 21.88 7.40
C ARG A 283 -7.74 21.36 7.31
N ALA A 284 -7.09 21.60 6.18
CA ALA A 284 -5.69 21.25 5.94
C ALA A 284 -4.97 22.46 5.34
N GLY A 285 -3.77 22.76 5.84
CA GLY A 285 -3.04 23.95 5.45
C GLY A 285 -1.54 23.89 5.69
N LEU A 286 -0.89 24.97 5.26
CA LEU A 286 0.54 25.24 5.37
C LEU A 286 0.77 26.38 6.35
N SER A 287 1.80 26.28 7.19
CA SER A 287 2.22 27.35 8.11
C SER A 287 3.72 27.60 7.95
N PHE A 288 4.08 28.88 7.82
CA PHE A 288 5.44 29.37 7.68
C PHE A 288 5.75 30.37 8.79
N PRO A 289 6.80 30.14 9.60
CA PRO A 289 7.29 31.15 10.53
C PRO A 289 7.97 32.28 9.74
N LEU A 290 7.49 33.52 9.90
CA LEU A 290 8.06 34.71 9.28
C LEU A 290 9.17 35.33 10.14
N TYR A 291 8.89 35.48 11.43
CA TYR A 291 9.79 36.09 12.41
C TYR A 291 9.49 35.52 13.80
N LYS A 292 10.32 35.81 14.83
CA LYS A 292 10.14 35.29 16.20
C LYS A 292 8.70 35.50 16.69
N GLY A 293 7.95 34.39 16.80
CA GLY A 293 6.55 34.37 17.24
C GLY A 293 5.53 34.71 16.16
N LEU A 294 5.91 35.26 14.99
CA LEU A 294 5.00 35.59 13.91
C LEU A 294 5.00 34.49 12.84
N SER A 295 3.82 33.96 12.51
CA SER A 295 3.66 32.99 11.44
C SER A 295 2.52 33.37 10.51
N ILE A 296 2.70 33.07 9.21
CA ILE A 296 1.66 33.15 8.21
C ILE A 296 1.26 31.73 7.83
N SER A 297 -0.01 31.55 7.48
CA SER A 297 -0.52 30.26 7.07
C SER A 297 -1.63 30.41 6.05
N GLY A 298 -1.88 29.35 5.30
CA GLY A 298 -3.06 29.25 4.43
C GLY A 298 -3.65 27.86 4.55
N ASP A 299 -4.98 27.76 4.56
CA ASP A 299 -5.70 26.49 4.63
C ASP A 299 -6.92 26.43 3.70
N LEU A 300 -7.24 25.21 3.30
CA LEU A 300 -8.50 24.85 2.68
C LEU A 300 -9.31 24.04 3.68
N GLY A 301 -10.58 24.39 3.80
CA GLY A 301 -11.49 23.83 4.78
C GLY A 301 -12.79 23.33 4.16
N TYR A 302 -13.27 22.23 4.70
CA TYR A 302 -14.62 21.73 4.51
C TYR A 302 -15.38 21.84 5.83
N GLN A 303 -16.59 22.39 5.79
CA GLN A 303 -17.46 22.49 6.96
C GLN A 303 -18.82 21.88 6.63
N HIS A 304 -19.25 20.94 7.46
CA HIS A 304 -20.60 20.39 7.45
C HIS A 304 -21.45 21.11 8.51
N ILE A 305 -22.65 21.54 8.13
CA ILE A 305 -23.57 22.26 9.01
C ILE A 305 -24.90 21.51 9.03
N GLU A 306 -25.34 21.13 10.22
CA GLU A 306 -26.64 20.50 10.46
C GLU A 306 -27.48 21.36 11.42
N ALA A 307 -28.71 21.66 11.00
CA ALA A 307 -29.69 22.39 11.80
C ALA A 307 -30.65 21.38 12.42
N PHE A 308 -30.65 21.27 13.75
CA PHE A 308 -31.48 20.33 14.49
C PHE A 308 -32.75 21.05 14.94
N ASP A 309 -33.86 20.61 14.34
CA ASP A 309 -35.22 21.10 14.48
C ASP A 309 -35.50 22.48 13.85
N ASN A 310 -36.44 22.49 12.91
CA ASN A 310 -36.89 23.71 12.24
C ASN A 310 -38.32 23.44 11.76
N LYS A 311 -39.30 23.67 12.64
CA LYS A 311 -40.73 23.47 12.35
C LYS A 311 -41.30 24.54 11.42
N ASP A 312 -40.59 25.65 11.22
CA ASP A 312 -40.95 26.70 10.26
C ASP A 312 -39.87 26.86 9.18
N GLU A 313 -40.27 26.73 7.91
CA GLU A 313 -39.41 26.67 6.71
C GLU A 313 -38.54 27.92 6.46
N VAL A 314 -37.43 28.09 7.18
CA VAL A 314 -36.46 29.17 6.87
C VAL A 314 -35.01 28.70 6.75
N ILE A 315 -34.63 27.58 7.39
CA ILE A 315 -33.24 27.11 7.42
C ILE A 315 -33.13 25.73 6.75
N PRO A 316 -32.20 25.56 5.80
CA PRO A 316 -31.96 24.27 5.16
C PRO A 316 -31.45 23.25 6.18
N LYS A 317 -32.03 22.03 6.20
CA LYS A 317 -31.65 20.98 7.16
C LYS A 317 -30.16 20.60 7.12
N ARG A 318 -29.50 20.66 5.95
CA ARG A 318 -28.09 20.26 5.74
C ARG A 318 -27.41 21.15 4.71
N LEU A 319 -26.25 21.71 5.08
CA LEU A 319 -25.40 22.53 4.22
C LEU A 319 -23.95 22.05 4.30
N TYR A 320 -23.17 22.36 3.27
CA TYR A 320 -21.70 22.26 3.34
C TYR A 320 -21.05 23.54 2.83
N ALA A 321 -19.92 23.91 3.43
CA ALA A 321 -19.13 25.05 3.00
C ALA A 321 -17.72 24.63 2.62
N LEU A 322 -17.24 25.12 1.48
CA LEU A 322 -15.84 25.06 1.07
C LEU A 322 -15.22 26.42 1.32
N GLN A 323 -14.09 26.45 2.03
CA GLN A 323 -13.48 27.68 2.49
C GLN A 323 -11.98 27.69 2.16
N ALA A 324 -11.49 28.82 1.69
CA ALA A 324 -10.06 29.09 1.53
C ALA A 324 -9.69 30.26 2.42
N ARG A 325 -8.65 30.10 3.25
CA ARG A 325 -8.28 31.07 4.28
C ARG A 325 -6.78 31.33 4.28
N ALA A 326 -6.42 32.55 4.60
CA ALA A 326 -5.08 32.97 4.98
C ALA A 326 -5.14 33.45 6.44
N ASN A 327 -4.19 32.99 7.25
CA ASN A 327 -4.14 33.34 8.67
C ASN A 327 -2.78 33.95 9.02
N LEU A 328 -2.82 34.98 9.85
CA LEU A 328 -1.66 35.59 10.48
C LEU A 328 -1.75 35.31 11.98
N GLU A 329 -0.73 34.67 12.55
CA GLU A 329 -0.67 34.24 13.94
C GLU A 329 0.54 34.86 14.63
N TYR A 330 0.32 35.44 15.81
CA TYR A 330 1.36 35.98 16.68
C TYR A 330 1.35 35.27 18.04
N GLN A 331 2.42 34.52 18.30
CA GLN A 331 2.70 33.87 19.56
C GLN A 331 3.49 34.82 20.47
N PHE A 332 2.82 35.37 21.48
CA PHE A 332 3.42 36.29 22.45
C PHE A 332 3.95 35.57 23.70
N THR A 333 3.43 34.39 24.04
CA THR A 333 3.99 33.52 25.11
C THR A 333 4.12 32.07 24.66
N LYS A 334 4.84 31.26 25.44
CA LYS A 334 4.96 29.81 25.18
C LYS A 334 3.63 29.05 25.26
N LYS A 335 2.58 29.65 25.86
CA LYS A 335 1.27 29.02 26.11
C LYS A 335 0.12 29.63 25.30
N PHE A 336 0.27 30.88 24.84
CA PHE A 336 -0.80 31.64 24.19
C PHE A 336 -0.31 32.35 22.93
N GLY A 337 -1.16 32.32 21.91
CA GLY A 337 -1.04 33.12 20.70
C GLY A 337 -2.40 33.67 20.26
N ILE A 338 -2.38 34.75 19.49
CA ILE A 338 -3.57 35.28 18.82
C ILE A 338 -3.43 35.06 17.33
N PHE A 339 -4.54 34.89 16.64
CA PHE A 339 -4.55 34.84 15.19
C PHE A 339 -5.71 35.64 14.60
N ALA A 340 -5.47 36.15 13.40
CA ALA A 340 -6.47 36.78 12.56
C ALA A 340 -6.48 36.08 11.21
N THR A 341 -7.67 35.86 10.69
CA THR A 341 -7.92 35.06 9.49
C THR A 341 -8.78 35.85 8.52
N GLY A 342 -8.33 35.91 7.28
CA GLY A 342 -9.11 36.41 6.15
C GLY A 342 -9.27 35.33 5.10
N GLY A 343 -10.45 35.20 4.51
CA GLY A 343 -10.70 34.15 3.52
C GLY A 343 -11.94 34.38 2.68
N TYR A 344 -12.29 33.36 1.92
CA TYR A 344 -13.50 33.31 1.11
C TYR A 344 -14.15 31.94 1.25
N GLY A 345 -15.47 31.92 1.46
CA GLY A 345 -16.25 30.70 1.60
C GLY A 345 -17.40 30.64 0.61
N VAL A 346 -17.71 29.43 0.16
CA VAL A 346 -18.92 29.15 -0.62
C VAL A 346 -19.71 28.06 0.10
N THR A 347 -20.94 28.40 0.50
CA THR A 347 -21.88 27.49 1.16
C THR A 347 -22.91 27.00 0.16
N ARG A 348 -23.10 25.67 0.10
CA ARG A 348 -23.99 25.00 -0.86
C ARG A 348 -24.96 24.07 -0.14
N PHE A 349 -26.10 23.86 -0.80
CA PHE A 349 -27.05 22.83 -0.42
C PHE A 349 -26.55 21.46 -0.85
N TYR A 350 -26.89 20.43 -0.09
CA TYR A 350 -26.68 19.04 -0.53
C TYR A 350 -27.62 18.61 -1.66
N ASN A 351 -28.87 19.07 -1.63
CA ASN A 351 -29.94 18.56 -2.50
C ASN A 351 -30.37 19.54 -3.60
N LYS A 352 -29.70 20.70 -3.74
CA LYS A 352 -30.03 21.72 -4.75
C LYS A 352 -28.75 22.23 -5.39
N SER A 353 -28.78 22.46 -6.71
CA SER A 353 -27.64 22.99 -7.48
C SER A 353 -27.41 24.51 -7.28
N SER A 354 -28.07 25.15 -6.31
CA SER A 354 -27.90 26.57 -6.02
C SER A 354 -26.90 26.79 -4.88
N ASN A 355 -26.16 27.90 -4.96
CA ASN A 355 -25.36 28.36 -3.82
C ASN A 355 -26.31 28.96 -2.77
N TYR A 356 -26.08 28.65 -1.49
CA TYR A 356 -26.82 29.26 -0.37
C TYR A 356 -26.27 30.63 -0.05
N ASP A 357 -24.94 30.71 0.09
CA ASP A 357 -24.24 31.95 0.40
C ASP A 357 -22.79 31.89 -0.12
N LYS A 358 -22.20 33.05 -0.41
CA LYS A 358 -20.79 33.21 -0.76
C LYS A 358 -20.30 34.54 -0.20
N GLY A 359 -19.17 34.53 0.48
CA GLY A 359 -18.74 35.73 1.19
C GLY A 359 -17.30 35.68 1.68
N ALA A 360 -16.81 36.86 2.04
CA ALA A 360 -15.54 36.99 2.75
C ALA A 360 -15.68 36.40 4.16
N ILE A 361 -14.64 35.70 4.60
CA ILE A 361 -14.52 35.17 5.96
C ILE A 361 -13.55 36.07 6.71
N ILE A 362 -13.97 36.56 7.86
CA ILE A 362 -13.11 37.28 8.80
C ILE A 362 -13.30 36.61 10.16
N GLU A 363 -12.23 36.01 10.67
CA GLU A 363 -12.21 35.31 11.95
C GLU A 363 -11.02 35.79 12.78
N ALA A 364 -11.17 35.80 14.10
CA ALA A 364 -10.09 36.04 15.02
C ALA A 364 -10.24 35.11 16.24
N GLY A 365 -9.12 34.79 16.88
CA GLY A 365 -9.16 33.89 18.02
C GLY A 365 -7.84 33.73 18.74
N ILE A 366 -7.86 32.80 19.68
CA ILE A 366 -6.75 32.46 20.55
C ILE A 366 -6.32 31.03 20.27
N VAL A 367 -5.01 30.81 20.24
CA VAL A 367 -4.36 29.50 20.19
C VAL A 367 -3.72 29.21 21.54
N LEU A 368 -4.05 28.04 22.09
CA LEU A 368 -3.51 27.48 23.31
C LEU A 368 -2.53 26.37 22.93
N PHE A 369 -1.28 26.52 23.37
CA PHE A 369 -0.14 25.66 22.99
C PHE A 369 0.12 24.53 23.98
#